data_AF-A0A7R9W8Z5-F1
#
_entry.id   AF-A0A7R9W8Z5-F1
#
_cell.length_a   1.000
_cell.length_b   1.000
_cell.length_c   1.000
_cell.angle_alpha   90.00
_cell.angle_beta   90.00
_cell.angle_gamma   90.00
#
_symmetry.space_group_name_H-M   'P 1'
#
loop_
_entity.id
_entity.type
_entity.pdbx_description
1 polymer ?
#
loop_
_entity_poly.entity_id
_entity_poly.type
_entity_poly.pdbx_seq_one_letter_code
_entity_poly.pdbx_strand_id
1 'polypeptide(L)'
;GRPNGLTQERIDQLNSIGFAWSGKGPDLDGSTRNPKPTTPRSGGQPKTADEEWREMYAELAAIYARKGTIRGAREKGEIPARVYIWLSFQRRQYALRKEGKPNHLTEEKIRLLNEFQLLTEHKSIKQKKHEEKLKKMTSHFGSDVYDGAKEGGQRPTLDSDDEYEEESESDDDEDEE
;
A
#
# COMPACT_ATOMS: atom_id res chain seq x y z
N GLY A 1 2.62 -21.23 14.01
CA GLY A 1 2.44 -19.84 14.49
C GLY A 1 3.74 -19.38 15.10
N ARG A 2 4.17 -18.14 14.83
CA ARG A 2 5.42 -17.62 15.42
C ARG A 2 5.20 -17.38 16.93
N PRO A 3 6.14 -17.78 17.80
CA PRO A 3 6.04 -17.51 19.23
C PRO A 3 6.13 -16.01 19.49
N ASN A 4 5.30 -15.51 20.41
CA ASN A 4 5.24 -14.09 20.76
C ASN A 4 6.53 -13.71 21.51
N GLY A 5 7.28 -12.72 21.04
CA GLY A 5 8.57 -12.29 21.62
C GLY A 5 8.46 -11.54 22.95
N LEU A 6 7.34 -11.68 23.66
CA LEU A 6 7.05 -11.02 24.92
C LEU A 6 7.34 -12.01 26.05
N THR A 7 8.56 -11.94 26.60
CA THR A 7 8.99 -12.79 27.73
C THR A 7 8.26 -12.40 29.01
N GLN A 8 8.05 -13.37 29.91
CA GLN A 8 7.37 -13.15 31.20
C GLN A 8 8.06 -12.06 32.04
N GLU A 9 9.39 -12.06 32.03
CA GLU A 9 10.21 -11.08 32.75
C GLU A 9 9.94 -9.64 32.28
N ARG A 10 9.67 -9.45 30.98
CA ARG A 10 9.29 -8.15 30.41
C ARG A 10 7.87 -7.75 30.78
N ILE A 11 6.97 -8.72 30.93
CA ILE A 11 5.60 -8.49 31.41
C ILE A 11 5.63 -8.03 32.88
N ASP A 12 6.46 -8.67 33.70
CA ASP A 12 6.57 -8.36 35.12
C ASP A 12 7.21 -6.99 35.37
N GLN A 13 8.21 -6.61 34.56
CA GLN A 13 8.76 -5.24 34.60
C GLN A 13 7.69 -4.19 34.27
N LEU A 14 6.84 -4.45 33.28
CA LEU A 14 5.73 -3.56 32.93
C LEU A 14 4.70 -3.49 34.07
N ASN A 15 4.35 -4.62 34.67
CA ASN A 15 3.44 -4.65 35.83
C ASN A 15 4.01 -3.88 37.04
N SER A 16 5.33 -4.00 37.28
CA SER A 16 6.03 -3.33 38.38
C SER A 16 6.02 -1.81 38.26
N ILE A 17 6.09 -1.27 37.04
CA ILE A 17 5.94 0.18 36.79
C ILE A 17 4.47 0.65 36.76
N GLY A 18 3.52 -0.23 37.10
CA GLY A 18 2.09 0.06 37.06
C GLY A 18 1.51 0.16 35.65
N PHE A 19 2.14 -0.48 34.67
CA PHE A 19 1.67 -0.49 33.28
C PHE A 19 0.38 -1.32 33.15
N ALA A 20 -0.75 -0.65 32.90
CA ALA A 20 -2.04 -1.30 32.72
C ALA A 20 -2.22 -1.81 31.29
N TRP A 21 -2.40 -3.13 31.12
CA TRP A 21 -2.53 -3.80 29.82
C TRP A 21 -3.88 -3.58 29.10
N SER A 22 -4.82 -2.84 29.69
CA SER A 22 -6.22 -2.79 29.24
C SER A 22 -6.63 -1.44 28.64
N GLY A 23 -6.53 -1.32 27.32
CA GLY A 23 -7.14 -0.23 26.54
C GLY A 23 -8.57 -0.57 26.07
N LYS A 24 -9.59 -0.40 26.93
CA LYS A 24 -11.07 -0.47 26.67
C LYS A 24 -11.60 -1.77 26.01
N GLY A 25 -12.59 -2.51 26.51
CA GLY A 25 -13.51 -2.46 27.65
C GLY A 25 -14.02 -3.91 27.86
N PRO A 26 -15.19 -4.21 28.45
CA PRO A 26 -16.34 -3.38 28.74
C PRO A 26 -16.46 -3.09 30.24
N ASP A 27 -16.98 -1.92 30.65
CA ASP A 27 -17.89 -1.99 31.80
C ASP A 27 -19.00 -2.88 31.28
N LEU A 28 -19.20 -4.09 31.80
CA LEU A 28 -20.51 -4.71 31.76
C LEU A 28 -21.10 -4.43 33.15
N ASP A 29 -22.08 -3.55 33.27
CA ASP A 29 -22.91 -3.17 32.12
C ASP A 29 -22.30 -2.10 31.17
N GLY A 30 -22.42 -2.43 29.89
CA GLY A 30 -21.62 -2.20 28.68
C GLY A 30 -21.00 -0.84 28.41
N SER A 31 -21.48 0.19 29.09
CA SER A 31 -21.57 1.52 28.50
C SER A 31 -22.27 2.39 29.52
N THR A 32 -21.59 3.28 30.22
CA THR A 32 -21.68 4.69 29.86
C THR A 32 -20.39 5.40 30.21
N ARG A 33 -19.38 5.30 29.35
CA ARG A 33 -18.51 6.47 29.16
C ARG A 33 -19.38 7.46 28.42
N ASN A 34 -19.83 8.49 29.13
CA ASN A 34 -20.38 9.67 28.49
C ASN A 34 -19.45 10.01 27.31
N PRO A 35 -19.93 9.93 26.05
CA PRO A 35 -19.15 10.47 24.97
C PRO A 35 -18.88 11.92 25.35
N LYS A 36 -17.61 12.36 25.27
CA LYS A 36 -17.32 13.79 25.24
C LYS A 36 -18.39 14.40 24.32
N PRO A 37 -19.13 15.43 24.75
CA PRO A 37 -20.06 16.08 23.85
C PRO A 37 -19.23 16.53 22.66
N THR A 38 -19.34 15.78 21.57
CA THR A 38 -18.96 16.22 20.26
C THR A 38 -19.86 17.44 20.10
N THR A 39 -19.29 18.62 20.31
CA THR A 39 -19.99 19.85 20.01
C THR A 39 -20.60 19.65 18.62
N PRO A 40 -21.92 19.84 18.45
CA PRO A 40 -22.55 19.74 17.16
C PRO A 40 -21.94 20.84 16.31
N ARG A 41 -20.89 20.48 15.57
CA ARG A 41 -20.16 21.38 14.70
C ARG A 41 -21.07 21.66 13.52
N SER A 42 -21.95 22.65 13.69
CA SER A 42 -22.85 23.24 12.70
C SER A 42 -23.62 22.25 11.82
N GLY A 43 -24.86 21.94 12.21
CA GLY A 43 -26.09 21.80 11.39
C GLY A 43 -26.10 21.25 9.96
N GLY A 44 -25.01 20.70 9.42
CA GLY A 44 -24.95 20.09 8.10
C GLY A 44 -25.19 18.59 8.23
N GLN A 45 -26.15 18.06 7.48
CA GLN A 45 -26.28 16.62 7.29
C GLN A 45 -24.92 16.07 6.80
N PRO A 46 -24.43 14.94 7.34
CA PRO A 46 -23.21 14.33 6.84
C PRO A 46 -23.44 13.91 5.39
N LYS A 47 -22.56 14.38 4.49
CA LYS A 47 -22.62 14.02 3.07
C LYS A 47 -22.39 12.53 2.91
N THR A 48 -23.10 11.92 1.96
CA THR A 48 -22.81 10.53 1.60
C THR A 48 -21.48 10.43 0.84
N ALA A 49 -20.80 9.30 0.91
CA ALA A 49 -19.54 9.09 0.19
C ALA A 49 -19.68 9.27 -1.33
N ASP A 50 -20.87 9.01 -1.88
CA ASP A 50 -21.18 9.23 -3.29
C ASP A 50 -21.42 10.70 -3.62
N GLU A 51 -22.05 11.48 -2.74
CA GLU A 51 -22.17 12.92 -2.89
C GLU A 51 -20.80 13.59 -2.89
N GLU A 52 -19.94 13.25 -1.94
CA GLU A 52 -18.56 13.75 -1.90
C GLU A 52 -17.79 13.38 -3.17
N TRP A 53 -17.96 12.14 -3.66
CA TRP A 53 -17.32 11.72 -4.90
C TRP A 53 -17.79 12.57 -6.10
N ARG A 54 -19.11 12.82 -6.21
CA ARG A 54 -19.70 13.62 -7.29
C ARG A 54 -19.26 15.08 -7.24
N GLU A 55 -19.21 15.67 -6.05
CA GLU A 55 -18.71 17.04 -5.88
C GLU A 55 -17.26 17.19 -6.33
N MET A 56 -16.40 16.24 -5.91
CA MET A 56 -14.98 16.24 -6.29
C MET A 56 -14.80 16.03 -7.79
N TYR A 57 -15.61 15.16 -8.40
CA TYR A 57 -15.63 14.96 -9.84
C TYR A 57 -16.11 16.19 -10.61
N ALA A 58 -17.16 16.86 -10.14
CA ALA A 58 -17.67 18.09 -10.77
C ALA A 58 -16.64 19.22 -10.72
N GLU A 59 -15.97 19.40 -9.57
CA GLU A 59 -14.91 20.39 -9.42
C GLU A 59 -13.73 20.09 -10.36
N LEU A 60 -13.35 18.83 -10.47
CA LEU A 60 -12.31 18.37 -11.37
C LEU A 60 -12.66 18.62 -12.85
N ALA A 61 -13.89 18.29 -13.25
CA ALA A 61 -14.39 18.51 -14.61
C ALA A 61 -14.38 20.00 -14.97
N ALA A 62 -14.76 20.87 -14.03
CA ALA A 62 -14.70 22.32 -14.22
C ALA A 62 -13.25 22.83 -14.40
N ILE A 63 -12.29 22.28 -13.65
CA ILE A 63 -10.87 22.60 -13.81
C ILE A 63 -10.35 22.10 -15.16
N TYR A 64 -10.74 20.89 -15.56
CA TYR A 64 -10.37 20.32 -16.85
C TYR A 64 -10.91 21.14 -18.01
N ALA A 65 -12.19 21.52 -17.96
CA ALA A 65 -12.82 22.36 -18.98
C ALA A 65 -12.09 23.71 -19.17
N ARG A 66 -11.53 24.27 -18.09
CA ARG A 66 -10.78 25.53 -18.15
C ARG A 66 -9.38 25.39 -18.74
N LYS A 67 -8.70 24.27 -18.54
CA LYS A 67 -7.26 24.11 -18.82
C LYS A 67 -6.93 23.10 -19.90
N GLY A 68 -7.83 22.17 -20.18
CA GLY A 68 -7.62 21.02 -21.04
C GLY A 68 -6.66 19.96 -20.47
N THR A 69 -5.94 20.22 -19.38
CA THR A 69 -4.99 19.27 -18.78
C THR A 69 -4.88 19.45 -17.27
N ILE A 70 -4.80 18.33 -16.54
CA ILE A 70 -4.65 18.27 -15.06
C ILE A 70 -3.19 17.95 -14.67
N ARG A 71 -2.37 17.53 -15.63
CA ARG A 71 -0.96 17.18 -15.40
C ARG A 71 -0.14 18.45 -15.07
N GLY A 72 0.63 18.40 -13.98
CA GLY A 72 1.45 19.54 -13.50
C GLY A 72 0.65 20.65 -12.82
N ALA A 73 -0.68 20.60 -12.82
CA ALA A 73 -1.51 21.67 -12.25
C ALA A 73 -1.51 21.70 -10.70
N ARG A 74 -0.90 20.73 -10.01
CA ARG A 74 -0.60 20.88 -8.57
C ARG A 74 0.58 21.82 -8.33
N GLU A 75 1.66 21.67 -9.10
CA GLU A 75 2.89 22.47 -8.94
C GLU A 75 2.62 23.95 -9.19
N LYS A 76 1.65 24.25 -10.07
CA LYS A 76 1.20 25.60 -10.39
C LYS A 76 0.14 26.15 -9.43
N GLY A 77 -0.19 25.45 -8.33
CA GLY A 77 -1.20 25.89 -7.35
C GLY A 77 -2.62 25.96 -7.91
N GLU A 78 -2.85 25.16 -8.96
CA GLU A 78 -3.85 25.42 -9.98
C GLU A 78 -5.05 24.46 -9.83
N ILE A 79 -4.86 23.40 -9.05
CA ILE A 79 -5.89 22.47 -8.57
C ILE A 79 -5.88 22.55 -7.04
N PRO A 80 -7.04 22.62 -6.37
CA PRO A 80 -7.12 22.56 -4.93
C PRO A 80 -6.48 21.29 -4.38
N ALA A 81 -5.72 21.41 -3.28
CA ALA A 81 -5.01 20.28 -2.68
C ALA A 81 -5.93 19.09 -2.39
N ARG A 82 -7.18 19.34 -1.96
CA ARG A 82 -8.19 18.30 -1.71
C ARG A 82 -8.45 17.44 -2.95
N VAL A 83 -8.64 18.07 -4.13
CA VAL A 83 -8.97 17.38 -5.39
C VAL A 83 -7.76 16.57 -5.85
N TYR A 84 -6.56 17.10 -5.67
CA TYR A 84 -5.33 16.38 -5.98
C TYR A 84 -5.11 15.14 -5.09
N ILE A 85 -5.34 15.28 -3.77
CA ILE A 85 -5.22 14.15 -2.82
C ILE A 85 -6.26 13.07 -3.16
N TRP A 86 -7.51 13.49 -3.42
CA TRP A 86 -8.58 12.60 -3.84
C TRP A 86 -8.22 11.85 -5.14
N LEU A 87 -7.72 12.54 -6.16
CA LEU A 87 -7.22 11.91 -7.39
C LEU A 87 -6.13 10.88 -7.14
N SER A 88 -5.20 11.19 -6.23
CA SER A 88 -4.12 10.27 -5.86
C SER A 88 -4.67 8.99 -5.22
N PHE A 89 -5.71 9.12 -4.40
CA PHE A 89 -6.44 7.98 -3.85
C PHE A 89 -7.16 7.18 -4.96
N GLN A 90 -7.85 7.85 -5.89
CA GLN A 90 -8.53 7.17 -7.01
C GLN A 90 -7.55 6.37 -7.87
N ARG A 91 -6.37 6.93 -8.20
CA ARG A 91 -5.31 6.24 -8.94
C ARG A 91 -4.83 4.98 -8.21
N ARG A 92 -4.66 5.05 -6.89
CA ARG A 92 -4.28 3.89 -6.08
C ARG A 92 -5.37 2.82 -6.10
N GLN A 93 -6.64 3.20 -5.97
CA GLN A 93 -7.76 2.24 -6.05
C GLN A 93 -7.85 1.59 -7.42
N TYR A 94 -7.61 2.34 -8.49
CA TYR A 94 -7.57 1.80 -9.85
C TYR A 94 -6.40 0.83 -10.07
N ALA A 95 -5.23 1.10 -9.51
CA ALA A 95 -4.10 0.16 -9.54
C ALA A 95 -4.43 -1.16 -8.81
N LEU A 96 -5.05 -1.09 -7.62
CA LEU A 96 -5.51 -2.28 -6.89
C LEU A 96 -6.49 -3.10 -7.72
N ARG A 97 -7.41 -2.44 -8.44
CA ARG A 97 -8.34 -3.11 -9.35
C ARG A 97 -7.61 -3.87 -10.47
N LYS A 98 -6.59 -3.27 -11.09
CA LYS A 98 -5.77 -3.93 -12.12
C LYS A 98 -5.02 -5.15 -11.59
N GLU A 99 -4.62 -5.11 -10.32
CA GLU A 99 -4.00 -6.22 -9.61
C GLU A 99 -5.00 -7.29 -9.13
N GLY A 100 -6.30 -7.13 -9.41
CA GLY A 100 -7.35 -8.06 -8.96
C GLY A 100 -7.66 -7.98 -7.46
N LYS A 101 -7.20 -6.94 -6.77
CA LYS A 101 -7.42 -6.73 -5.33
C LYS A 101 -8.76 -6.04 -5.06
N PRO A 102 -9.34 -6.24 -3.85
CA PRO A 102 -10.56 -5.56 -3.46
C PRO A 102 -10.37 -4.03 -3.52
N ASN A 103 -11.34 -3.34 -4.11
CA ASN A 103 -11.34 -1.90 -4.26
C ASN A 103 -12.79 -1.37 -4.17
N HIS A 104 -12.92 -0.09 -3.85
CA HIS A 104 -14.22 0.58 -3.68
C HIS A 104 -14.66 1.34 -4.96
N LEU A 105 -13.97 1.12 -6.07
CA LEU A 105 -14.13 1.90 -7.29
C LEU A 105 -15.10 1.17 -8.23
N THR A 106 -16.32 1.68 -8.33
CA THR A 106 -17.33 1.12 -9.26
C THR A 106 -16.91 1.34 -10.72
N GLU A 107 -17.44 0.51 -11.61
CA GLU A 107 -17.18 0.61 -13.06
C GLU A 107 -17.49 2.00 -13.62
N GLU A 108 -18.62 2.56 -13.19
CA GLU A 108 -19.08 3.88 -13.61
C GLU A 108 -18.08 4.97 -13.24
N LYS A 109 -17.57 4.95 -12.00
CA LYS A 109 -16.56 5.90 -11.52
C LYS A 109 -15.26 5.80 -12.31
N ILE A 110 -14.87 4.59 -12.70
CA ILE A 110 -13.69 4.36 -13.54
C ILE A 110 -13.88 4.92 -14.93
N ARG A 111 -15.03 4.65 -15.55
CA ARG A 111 -15.36 5.17 -16.88
C ARG A 111 -15.28 6.70 -16.90
N LEU A 112 -15.90 7.35 -15.92
CA LEU A 112 -15.90 8.82 -15.78
C LEU A 112 -14.50 9.40 -15.60
N LEU A 113 -13.62 8.74 -14.84
CA LEU A 113 -12.24 9.20 -14.62
C LEU A 113 -11.30 8.88 -15.80
N ASN A 114 -11.58 7.82 -16.55
CA ASN A 114 -10.84 7.45 -17.75
C ASN A 114 -11.13 8.38 -18.93
N GLU A 115 -12.36 8.90 -19.03
CA GLU A 115 -12.74 9.89 -20.05
C GLU A 115 -11.79 11.10 -20.07
N PHE A 116 -11.35 11.53 -18.89
CA PHE A 116 -10.40 12.63 -18.73
C PHE A 116 -8.91 12.21 -18.76
N GLN A 117 -8.61 10.94 -19.08
CA GLN A 117 -7.27 10.34 -19.04
C GLN A 117 -6.54 10.46 -17.68
N LEU A 118 -7.29 10.58 -16.58
CA LEU A 118 -6.72 10.93 -15.27
C LEU A 118 -6.16 9.74 -14.48
N LEU A 119 -6.57 8.53 -14.83
CA LEU A 119 -6.16 7.28 -14.19
C LEU A 119 -4.95 6.59 -14.86
N THR A 120 -4.33 7.24 -15.85
CA THR A 120 -3.09 6.75 -16.46
C THR A 120 -2.03 6.51 -15.39
N GLU A 121 -1.35 5.36 -15.46
CA GLU A 121 -0.46 4.89 -14.41
C GLU A 121 0.72 5.83 -14.21
N HIS A 122 0.73 6.51 -13.08
CA HIS A 122 1.94 7.09 -12.52
C HIS A 122 2.49 6.11 -11.48
N LYS A 123 3.38 5.22 -11.90
CA LYS A 123 4.20 4.43 -10.98
C LYS A 123 5.01 5.38 -10.11
N SER A 124 4.91 5.25 -8.79
CA SER A 124 5.75 6.00 -7.86
C SER A 124 7.23 5.70 -8.14
N ILE A 125 8.14 6.66 -7.88
CA ILE A 125 9.60 6.43 -8.01
C ILE A 125 10.02 5.18 -7.22
N LYS A 126 9.44 4.95 -6.04
CA LYS A 126 9.70 3.74 -5.23
C LYS A 126 9.24 2.46 -5.92
N GLN A 127 8.08 2.49 -6.58
CA GLN A 127 7.55 1.34 -7.34
C GLN A 127 8.37 1.07 -8.60
N LYS A 128 8.80 2.13 -9.31
CA LYS A 128 9.70 2.01 -10.47
C LYS A 128 11.02 1.36 -10.05
N LYS A 129 11.64 1.84 -8.96
CA LYS A 129 12.87 1.23 -8.41
C LYS A 129 12.67 -0.22 -8.00
N HIS A 130 11.54 -0.56 -7.38
CA HIS A 130 11.24 -1.95 -7.00
C HIS A 130 11.03 -2.86 -8.22
N GLU A 131 10.33 -2.39 -9.25
CA GLU A 131 10.14 -3.14 -10.49
C GLU A 131 11.45 -3.29 -11.28
N GLU A 132 12.29 -2.25 -11.31
CA GLU A 132 13.62 -2.32 -11.91
C GLU A 132 14.51 -3.33 -11.17
N LYS A 133 14.46 -3.33 -9.83
CA LYS A 133 15.14 -4.35 -9.02
C LYS A 133 14.63 -5.76 -9.32
N LEU A 134 13.32 -5.95 -9.47
CA LEU A 134 12.73 -7.22 -9.89
C LEU A 134 13.21 -7.64 -11.28
N LYS A 135 13.16 -6.74 -12.27
CA LYS A 135 13.64 -7.01 -13.64
C LYS A 135 15.13 -7.37 -13.66
N LYS A 136 15.94 -6.68 -12.86
CA LYS A 136 17.38 -6.98 -12.72
C LYS A 136 17.60 -8.37 -12.09
N MET A 137 16.84 -8.73 -11.06
CA MET A 137 16.88 -10.07 -10.46
C MET A 137 16.44 -11.16 -11.43
N THR A 138 15.33 -10.99 -12.14
CA THR A 138 14.83 -11.98 -13.11
C THR A 138 15.67 -12.05 -14.39
N SER A 139 16.42 -10.99 -14.71
CA SER A 139 17.40 -11.00 -15.80
C SER A 139 18.71 -11.68 -15.39
N HIS A 140 19.02 -11.74 -14.10
CA HIS A 140 20.26 -12.35 -13.59
C HIS A 140 20.06 -13.82 -13.25
N PHE A 141 18.86 -14.21 -12.80
CA PHE A 141 18.46 -15.61 -12.69
C PHE A 141 17.99 -16.07 -14.08
N GLY A 142 18.96 -16.51 -14.89
CA GLY A 142 18.79 -16.87 -16.29
C GLY A 142 17.53 -17.67 -16.60
N SER A 143 16.89 -17.27 -17.70
CA SER A 143 15.94 -18.07 -18.47
C SER A 143 16.63 -19.30 -19.06
N ASP A 144 17.14 -20.20 -18.22
CA ASP A 144 17.83 -21.42 -18.67
C ASP A 144 17.29 -22.72 -18.05
N VAL A 145 16.15 -22.68 -17.35
CA VAL A 145 15.53 -23.92 -16.85
C VAL A 145 14.01 -23.82 -16.95
N TYR A 146 13.45 -24.17 -18.11
CA TYR A 146 12.22 -24.97 -18.29
C TYR A 146 11.83 -24.99 -19.78
N ASP A 147 12.70 -25.53 -20.63
CA ASP A 147 12.32 -26.01 -21.96
C ASP A 147 12.84 -27.46 -22.09
N GLY A 148 12.15 -28.37 -21.40
CA GLY A 148 12.65 -29.73 -21.19
C GLY A 148 11.61 -30.64 -20.56
N ALA A 149 10.39 -30.67 -21.11
CA ALA A 149 9.39 -31.68 -20.79
C ALA A 149 8.81 -32.28 -22.07
N LYS A 150 9.63 -33.09 -22.76
CA LYS A 150 9.14 -34.23 -23.52
C LYS A 150 9.82 -35.50 -23.00
N GLU A 151 9.03 -36.19 -22.17
CA GLU A 151 8.90 -37.63 -22.03
C GLU A 151 10.16 -38.50 -21.94
N GLY A 152 10.41 -39.01 -20.72
CA GLY A 152 10.89 -40.38 -20.51
C GLY A 152 12.37 -40.51 -20.11
N GLY A 153 12.62 -40.95 -18.88
CA GLY A 153 13.89 -41.58 -18.52
C GLY A 153 14.43 -41.23 -17.14
N GLN A 154 14.23 -42.18 -16.20
CA GLN A 154 15.03 -42.46 -15.00
C GLN A 154 15.36 -41.32 -14.02
N ARG A 155 14.75 -41.44 -12.83
CA ARG A 155 15.17 -40.77 -11.59
C ARG A 155 16.65 -41.08 -11.27
N PRO A 156 17.53 -40.09 -11.13
CA PRO A 156 18.79 -40.27 -10.42
C PRO A 156 18.52 -40.28 -8.92
N THR A 157 19.07 -41.27 -8.24
CA THR A 157 19.11 -41.37 -6.78
C THR A 157 20.10 -40.33 -6.26
N LEU A 158 19.62 -39.46 -5.37
CA LEU A 158 20.46 -38.59 -4.54
C LEU A 158 21.27 -39.47 -3.59
N ASP A 159 22.52 -39.65 -3.95
CA ASP A 159 23.58 -40.13 -3.08
C ASP A 159 24.71 -39.10 -3.16
N SER A 160 25.49 -39.02 -2.09
CA SER A 160 26.67 -38.17 -1.90
C SER A 160 26.41 -36.73 -1.45
N ASP A 161 26.55 -36.58 -0.12
CA ASP A 161 27.40 -35.60 0.55
C ASP A 161 28.11 -34.61 -0.39
N ASP A 162 27.59 -33.38 -0.48
CA ASP A 162 28.37 -32.24 -0.93
C ASP A 162 28.39 -31.21 0.21
N GLU A 163 29.58 -31.14 0.76
CA GLU A 163 30.08 -30.31 1.85
C GLU A 163 29.90 -28.84 1.47
N TYR A 164 29.00 -28.16 2.20
CA TYR A 164 28.73 -26.74 1.98
C TYR A 164 29.89 -25.93 2.60
N GLU A 165 30.91 -25.60 1.82
CA GLU A 165 31.96 -24.68 2.25
C GLU A 165 31.37 -23.26 2.40
N GLU A 166 31.43 -22.79 3.64
CA GLU A 166 31.01 -21.48 4.10
C GLU A 166 32.14 -20.48 3.77
N GLU A 167 32.15 -19.92 2.55
CA GLU A 167 33.08 -18.83 2.23
C GLU A 167 32.63 -17.52 2.89
N SER A 168 33.33 -17.20 3.97
CA SER A 168 33.38 -15.92 4.64
C SER A 168 34.36 -14.97 3.93
N GLU A 169 33.85 -13.88 3.36
CA GLU A 169 34.63 -12.68 2.99
C GLU A 169 33.81 -11.45 3.44
N SER A 170 34.12 -10.89 4.61
CA SER A 170 35.19 -9.91 4.90
C SER A 170 34.75 -8.48 4.59
N ASP A 171 34.36 -7.79 5.66
CA ASP A 171 34.28 -6.33 5.76
C ASP A 171 35.64 -5.72 5.35
N ASP A 172 35.64 -4.92 4.30
CA ASP A 172 36.71 -3.95 4.03
C ASP A 172 36.10 -2.56 4.13
N ASP A 173 36.43 -1.91 5.25
CA ASP A 173 36.35 -0.47 5.48
C ASP A 173 37.27 0.26 4.49
N GLU A 174 36.70 1.12 3.64
CA GLU A 174 37.46 2.26 3.09
C GLU A 174 36.78 3.57 3.51
N ASP A 175 37.35 4.10 4.58
CA ASP A 175 37.34 5.47 5.04
C ASP A 175 38.11 6.33 4.03
N GLU A 176 37.51 7.38 3.45
CA GLU A 176 38.28 8.48 2.86
C GLU A 176 37.47 9.79 2.85
N GLU A 177 37.97 10.72 3.69
CA GLU A 177 37.88 12.19 3.82
C GLU A 177 36.69 13.01 3.27
#